data_AF-A0A6I7TZ30-F1
#
_entry.id   AF-A0A6I7TZ30-F1
#
_cell.length_a   1.000
_cell.length_b   1.000
_cell.length_c   1.000
_cell.angle_alpha   90.00
_cell.angle_beta   90.00
_cell.angle_gamma   90.00
#
_symmetry.space_group_name_H-M   'P 1'
#
loop_
_entity.id
_entity.type
_entity.pdbx_description
1 polymer ?
#
loop_
_entity_poly.entity_id
_entity_poly.type
_entity_poly.pdbx_seq_one_letter_code
_entity_poly.pdbx_strand_id
1 'polypeptide(L)'
;MSSNRKTKTSSTPSSSGTEFEKVKKYIDILNGQEKEVIVGRFGLDLKKEKTQREIAKELGISRSYVSRIEKRALMKMFHEFYWAEKEKRKKAKGK
;
A
#
# COMPACT_ATOMS: atom_id res chain seq x y z
N MET A 1 14.83 28.40 35.55
CA MET A 1 14.26 28.97 34.31
C MET A 1 14.28 27.89 33.24
N SER A 2 13.10 27.54 32.73
CA SER A 2 12.79 26.95 31.40
C SER A 2 13.74 25.90 30.79
N SER A 3 13.34 24.71 30.38
CA SER A 3 12.02 24.19 30.02
C SER A 3 12.01 22.66 29.90
N ASN A 4 10.90 22.07 30.32
CA ASN A 4 10.29 20.80 29.89
C ASN A 4 10.61 20.40 28.42
N ARG A 5 10.63 19.12 28.00
CA ARG A 5 9.53 18.15 28.11
C ARG A 5 9.98 16.74 27.61
N LYS A 6 9.53 15.68 28.30
CA LYS A 6 9.42 14.30 27.78
C LYS A 6 8.74 14.28 26.40
N THR A 7 9.08 13.32 25.54
CA THR A 7 8.14 12.26 25.09
C THR A 7 8.79 11.17 24.22
N LYS A 8 8.76 9.94 24.75
CA LYS A 8 8.37 8.68 24.09
C LYS A 8 8.91 8.40 22.68
N THR A 9 9.88 7.49 22.60
CA THR A 9 9.93 6.48 21.53
C THR A 9 8.67 5.61 21.64
N SER A 10 7.62 6.00 20.94
CA SER A 10 6.39 5.22 20.84
C SER A 10 6.67 3.97 20.00
N SER A 11 6.70 2.83 20.68
CA SER A 11 6.04 1.59 20.28
C SER A 11 6.22 1.18 18.81
N THR A 12 7.18 0.29 18.54
CA THR A 12 6.94 -0.78 17.58
C THR A 12 5.77 -1.62 18.08
N PRO A 13 4.60 -1.65 17.41
CA PRO A 13 3.60 -2.66 17.71
C PRO A 13 4.05 -3.95 17.02
N SER A 14 4.66 -4.83 17.81
CA SER A 14 4.63 -6.26 17.53
C SER A 14 3.18 -6.73 17.65
N SER A 15 2.48 -6.93 16.53
CA SER A 15 1.40 -7.92 16.39
C SER A 15 0.88 -7.97 14.95
N SER A 16 0.59 -9.19 14.46
CA SER A 16 -0.07 -9.52 13.17
C SER A 16 0.78 -9.49 11.87
N GLY A 17 1.59 -10.53 11.65
CA GLY A 17 2.20 -10.81 10.34
C GLY A 17 1.21 -11.18 9.22
N THR A 18 -0.07 -11.38 9.55
CA THR A 18 -1.05 -12.04 8.66
C THR A 18 -1.75 -11.13 7.66
N GLU A 19 -1.99 -9.84 7.97
CA GLU A 19 -2.71 -8.93 7.07
C GLU A 19 -1.80 -8.34 6.00
N PHE A 20 -0.56 -8.02 6.39
CA PHE A 20 0.46 -7.46 5.49
C PHE A 20 0.88 -8.46 4.41
N GLU A 21 1.04 -9.74 4.78
CA GLU A 21 1.36 -10.82 3.83
C GLU A 21 0.29 -10.99 2.74
N LYS A 22 -0.99 -10.85 3.10
CA LYS A 22 -2.10 -10.92 2.12
C LYS A 22 -2.00 -9.77 1.12
N VAL A 23 -1.74 -8.55 1.58
CA VAL A 23 -1.65 -7.37 0.70
C VAL A 23 -0.39 -7.45 -0.17
N LYS A 24 0.74 -7.92 0.39
CA LYS A 24 2.02 -8.07 -0.32
C LYS A 24 1.88 -8.91 -1.59
N LYS A 25 1.15 -10.02 -1.52
CA LYS A 25 0.85 -10.87 -2.69
C LYS A 25 0.24 -10.06 -3.85
N TYR A 26 -0.69 -9.15 -3.56
CA TYR A 26 -1.34 -8.34 -4.57
C TYR A 26 -0.48 -7.15 -5.01
N ILE A 27 0.51 -6.74 -4.23
CA ILE A 27 1.47 -5.70 -4.66
C ILE A 27 2.42 -6.26 -5.72
N ASP A 28 2.79 -7.53 -5.64
CA ASP A 28 3.74 -8.14 -6.58
C ASP A 28 3.18 -8.33 -8.01
N ILE A 29 1.87 -8.16 -8.21
CA ILE A 29 1.25 -8.12 -9.56
C ILE A 29 1.49 -6.77 -10.27
N LEU A 30 1.84 -5.73 -9.52
CA LEU A 30 1.97 -4.37 -10.02
C LEU A 30 3.29 -4.24 -10.80
N ASN A 31 3.29 -3.40 -11.84
CA ASN A 31 4.56 -3.05 -12.49
C ASN A 31 5.39 -2.11 -11.60
N GLY A 32 6.65 -1.85 -11.98
CA GLY A 32 7.58 -1.05 -11.17
C GLY A 32 7.02 0.33 -10.78
N GLN A 33 6.43 1.07 -11.73
CA GLN A 33 5.86 2.40 -11.47
C GLN A 33 4.62 2.33 -10.57
N GLU A 34 3.73 1.36 -10.79
CA GLU A 34 2.55 1.14 -9.96
C GLU A 34 2.95 0.79 -8.53
N LYS A 35 3.92 -0.11 -8.36
CA LYS A 35 4.46 -0.51 -7.06
C LYS A 35 5.11 0.67 -6.34
N GLU A 36 5.90 1.46 -7.04
CA GLU A 36 6.56 2.64 -6.46
C GLU A 36 5.55 3.67 -5.93
N VAL A 37 4.49 3.97 -6.71
CA VAL A 37 3.41 4.86 -6.28
C VAL A 37 2.66 4.28 -5.07
N ILE A 38 2.29 3.00 -5.09
CA ILE A 38 1.54 2.38 -3.99
C ILE A 38 2.38 2.30 -2.71
N VAL A 39 3.63 1.82 -2.80
CA VAL A 39 4.54 1.74 -1.65
C VAL A 39 4.77 3.13 -1.03
N GLY A 40 4.97 4.16 -1.87
CA GLY A 40 5.11 5.54 -1.39
C GLY A 40 3.83 6.10 -0.76
N ARG A 41 2.65 5.88 -1.37
CA ARG A 41 1.37 6.41 -0.88
C ARG A 41 0.99 5.86 0.49
N PHE A 42 1.27 4.58 0.74
CA PHE A 42 0.83 3.87 1.94
C PHE A 42 1.96 3.59 2.94
N GLY A 43 3.17 4.11 2.71
CA GLY A 43 4.30 3.92 3.62
C GLY A 43 4.70 2.46 3.79
N LEU A 44 4.67 1.68 2.70
CA LEU A 44 5.03 0.26 2.72
C LEU A 44 6.56 0.10 2.64
N ASP A 45 7.06 -1.11 2.90
CA ASP A 45 8.51 -1.43 2.87
C ASP A 45 9.36 -0.45 3.71
N LEU A 46 8.88 -0.13 4.91
CA LEU A 46 9.53 0.81 5.85
C LEU A 46 9.69 2.24 5.30
N LYS A 47 8.99 2.59 4.22
CA LYS A 47 8.96 3.97 3.71
C LYS A 47 7.95 4.81 4.51
N LYS A 48 8.17 6.12 4.54
CA LYS A 48 7.16 7.07 5.02
C LYS A 48 6.07 7.22 3.95
N GLU A 49 4.83 7.37 4.40
CA GLU A 49 3.73 7.76 3.53
C GLU A 49 4.00 9.11 2.86
N LYS A 50 3.60 9.22 1.59
CA LYS A 50 3.75 10.43 0.79
C LYS A 50 2.44 10.79 0.12
N THR A 51 2.20 12.08 -0.04
CA THR A 51 1.12 12.60 -0.87
C THR A 51 1.39 12.37 -2.35
N GLN A 52 0.35 12.38 -3.18
CA GLN A 52 0.50 12.32 -4.64
C GLN A 52 1.37 13.47 -5.18
N ARG A 53 1.34 14.65 -4.52
CA ARG A 53 2.16 15.82 -4.92
C ARG A 53 3.64 15.60 -4.64
N GLU A 54 3.99 14.98 -3.52
CA GLU A 54 5.38 14.64 -3.20
C GLU A 54 5.92 13.58 -4.15
N ILE A 55 5.16 12.51 -4.39
CA ILE A 55 5.53 11.46 -5.35
C ILE A 55 5.67 12.04 -6.76
N ALA A 56 4.78 12.95 -7.17
CA ALA A 56 4.86 13.63 -8.46
C ALA A 56 6.18 14.41 -8.63
N LYS A 57 6.60 15.12 -7.58
CA LYS A 57 7.88 15.84 -7.57
C LYS A 57 9.08 14.89 -7.67
N GLU A 58 9.05 13.77 -6.94
CA GLU A 58 10.13 12.78 -6.95
C GLU A 58 10.27 12.06 -8.29
N LEU A 59 9.15 11.71 -8.91
CA LEU A 59 9.10 11.00 -10.19
C LEU A 59 9.21 11.93 -11.41
N GLY A 60 9.22 13.25 -11.22
CA GLY A 60 9.28 14.23 -12.31
C GLY A 60 8.05 14.18 -13.24
N ILE A 61 6.88 13.81 -12.72
CA ILE A 61 5.63 13.70 -13.50
C ILE A 61 4.50 14.52 -12.88
N SER A 62 3.41 14.75 -13.62
CA SER A 62 2.27 15.47 -13.09
C SER A 62 1.57 14.71 -11.95
N ARG A 63 1.06 15.45 -10.96
CA ARG A 63 0.18 14.88 -9.90
C ARG A 63 -1.02 14.13 -10.49
N SER A 64 -1.59 14.62 -11.57
CA SER A 64 -2.69 13.95 -12.27
C SER A 64 -2.25 12.61 -12.85
N TYR A 65 -0.99 12.47 -13.30
CA TYR A 65 -0.48 11.18 -13.77
C TYR A 65 -0.25 10.20 -12.62
N VAL A 66 0.32 10.65 -11.49
CA VAL A 66 0.41 9.83 -10.26
C VAL A 66 -0.96 9.32 -9.83
N SER A 67 -1.99 10.18 -9.86
CA SER A 67 -3.37 9.79 -9.55
C SER A 67 -3.90 8.69 -10.49
N ARG A 68 -3.59 8.77 -11.80
CA ARG A 68 -3.96 7.73 -12.77
C ARG A 68 -3.25 6.41 -12.49
N ILE A 69 -1.96 6.45 -12.14
CA ILE A 69 -1.18 5.26 -11.78
C ILE A 69 -1.75 4.62 -10.52
N GLU A 70 -2.00 5.40 -9.47
CA GLU A 70 -2.60 4.94 -8.22
C GLU A 70 -3.96 4.27 -8.45
N LYS A 71 -4.85 4.91 -9.22
CA LYS A 71 -6.15 4.33 -9.56
C LYS A 71 -6.02 3.00 -10.31
N ARG A 72 -5.11 2.91 -11.27
CA ARG A 72 -4.88 1.69 -12.05
C ARG A 72 -4.34 0.56 -11.18
N ALA A 73 -3.35 0.85 -10.34
CA ALA A 73 -2.76 -0.11 -9.42
C ALA A 73 -3.79 -0.66 -8.43
N LEU A 74 -4.57 0.22 -7.78
CA LEU A 74 -5.63 -0.18 -6.85
C LEU A 74 -6.69 -1.06 -7.52
N MET A 75 -7.11 -0.70 -8.74
CA MET A 75 -8.07 -1.51 -9.50
C MET A 75 -7.52 -2.90 -9.85
N LYS A 76 -6.25 -2.99 -10.23
CA LYS A 76 -5.58 -4.25 -10.52
C LYS A 76 -5.52 -5.15 -9.27
N MET A 77 -5.11 -4.60 -8.14
CA MET A 77 -5.11 -5.31 -6.85
C MET A 77 -6.50 -5.78 -6.44
N PHE A 78 -7.49 -4.90 -6.55
CA PHE A 78 -8.88 -5.22 -6.20
C PHE A 78 -9.45 -6.34 -7.08
N HIS A 79 -9.15 -6.31 -8.37
CA HIS A 79 -9.61 -7.32 -9.32
C HIS A 79 -9.08 -8.72 -8.99
N GLU A 80 -7.76 -8.82 -8.75
CA GLU A 80 -7.12 -10.08 -8.34
C GLU A 80 -7.67 -10.60 -7.01
N PHE A 81 -7.86 -9.71 -6.04
CA PHE A 81 -8.47 -10.06 -4.77
C PHE A 81 -9.89 -10.61 -4.94
N TYR A 82 -10.73 -9.89 -5.71
CA TYR A 82 -12.12 -10.26 -5.93
C TYR A 82 -12.28 -11.62 -6.62
N TRP A 83 -11.46 -11.90 -7.63
CA TRP A 83 -11.47 -13.19 -8.31
C TRP A 83 -10.95 -14.32 -7.43
N ALA A 84 -9.87 -14.09 -6.68
CA ALA A 84 -9.36 -15.07 -5.73
C ALA A 84 -10.42 -15.46 -4.68
N GLU A 85 -11.18 -14.50 -4.14
CA GLU A 85 -12.26 -14.76 -3.19
C GLU A 85 -13.45 -15.49 -3.83
N LYS A 86 -13.81 -15.13 -5.07
CA LYS A 86 -14.89 -15.80 -5.81
C LYS A 86 -14.59 -17.27 -6.05
N GLU A 87 -13.35 -17.61 -6.42
CA GLU A 87 -12.93 -18.99 -6.65
C GLU A 87 -12.91 -19.82 -5.35
N LYS A 88 -12.47 -19.24 -4.22
CA LYS A 88 -12.58 -19.91 -2.91
C LYS A 88 -14.02 -20.26 -2.56
N ARG A 89 -14.96 -19.32 -2.78
CA ARG A 89 -16.39 -19.53 -2.50
C ARG A 89 -17.01 -20.62 -3.36
N LYS A 90 -16.62 -20.73 -4.64
CA LYS A 90 -17.08 -21.82 -5.52
C LYS A 90 -16.62 -23.19 -5.01
N LYS A 91 -15.33 -23.30 -4.65
CA LYS A 91 -14.76 -24.55 -4.11
C LYS A 91 -15.40 -24.99 -2.80
N ALA A 92 -15.82 -24.04 -1.95
CA ALA A 92 -16.51 -24.33 -0.69
C ALA A 92 -17.97 -24.79 -0.87
N LYS A 93 -18.64 -24.41 -1.98
CA LYS A 93 -20.03 -24.80 -2.28
C LYS A 93 -20.16 -26.09 -3.09
N GLY A 94 -19.10 -26.50 -3.78
CA GLY A 94 -19.06 -27.73 -4.59
C GLY A 94 -18.53 -28.94 -3.82
N LYS A 95 -18.46 -28.88 -2.49
CA LYS A 95 -17.99 -29.95 -1.61
C LYS A 95 -19.07 -30.31 -0.61
#